data_AF-A0A0C2VN92-F1
#
_entry.id   AF-A0A0C2VN92-F1
#
_cell.length_a   1.000
_cell.length_b   1.000
_cell.length_c   1.000
_cell.angle_alpha   90.00
_cell.angle_beta   90.00
_cell.angle_gamma   90.00
#
_symmetry.space_group_name_H-M   'P 1'
#
loop_
_entity.id
_entity.type
_entity.pdbx_description
1 polymer ?
#
loop_
_entity_poly.entity_id
_entity_poly.type
_entity_poly.pdbx_seq_one_letter_code
_entity_poly.pdbx_strand_id
1 'polypeptide(L)'
;MWVIFGVIAIVITFINLYMYIAGKDYKLAMAFGLSFTALTLCAEYSLVSEWVKKEDWSALGEVPNFESALWFLTIVSILLNIAPILLERKGKK
;
A
#
# COMPACT_ATOMS: atom_id res chain seq x y z
N MET A 1 3.88 8.37 -11.33
CA MET A 1 2.47 7.98 -11.12
C MET A 1 2.28 7.09 -9.89
N TRP A 2 3.19 6.15 -9.61
CA TRP A 2 3.11 5.27 -8.42
C TRP A 2 2.93 6.03 -7.09
N VAL A 3 3.64 7.15 -6.89
CA VAL A 3 3.53 8.00 -5.69
C VAL A 3 2.09 8.47 -5.44
N ILE A 4 1.32 8.76 -6.50
CA ILE A 4 -0.08 9.22 -6.37
C ILE A 4 -0.93 8.09 -5.78
N PHE A 5 -0.79 6.87 -6.30
CA PHE A 5 -1.48 5.71 -5.74
C PHE A 5 -1.04 5.44 -4.29
N GLY A 6 0.23 5.63 -3.96
CA GLY A 6 0.75 5.47 -2.60
C GLY A 6 0.14 6.47 -1.62
N VAL A 7 0.05 7.75 -2.00
CA VAL A 7 -0.59 8.78 -1.17
C VAL A 7 -2.08 8.49 -0.97
N ILE A 8 -2.79 8.07 -2.03
CA ILE A 8 -4.20 7.66 -1.93
C ILE A 8 -4.35 6.46 -0.98
N ALA A 9 -3.47 5.45 -1.09
CA ALA A 9 -3.47 4.30 -0.19
C ALA A 9 -3.30 4.72 1.27
N ILE A 10 -2.40 5.65 1.57
CA ILE A 10 -2.18 6.18 2.93
C ILE A 10 -3.45 6.86 3.45
N VAL A 11 -4.02 7.78 2.68
CA VAL A 11 -5.24 8.51 3.09
C VAL A 11 -6.39 7.54 3.36
N ILE A 12 -6.62 6.58 2.46
CA ILE A 12 -7.69 5.58 2.62
C ILE A 12 -7.42 4.67 3.82
N THR A 13 -6.16 4.34 4.11
CA THR A 13 -5.79 3.55 5.30
C THR A 13 -6.16 4.30 6.58
N PHE A 14 -5.91 5.61 6.66
CA PHE A 14 -6.36 6.41 7.81
C PHE A 14 -7.88 6.48 7.92
N ILE A 15 -8.59 6.60 6.79
CA ILE A 15 -10.06 6.57 6.76
C ILE A 15 -10.58 5.21 7.28
N ASN A 16 -10.00 4.09 6.84
CA ASN A 16 -10.31 2.74 7.31
C ASN A 16 -10.18 2.65 8.84
N LEU A 17 -9.03 3.04 9.40
CA LEU A 17 -8.79 3.03 10.85
C LEU A 17 -9.77 3.93 11.62
N TYR A 18 -10.04 5.14 11.10
CA TYR A 18 -11.01 6.05 11.71
C TYR A 18 -12.43 5.48 11.70
N MET A 19 -12.86 4.88 10.59
CA MET A 19 -14.18 4.25 10.49
C MET A 19 -14.35 3.12 11.51
N TYR A 20 -13.30 2.29 11.69
CA TYR A 20 -13.29 1.25 12.73
C TYR A 20 -13.47 1.85 14.14
N ILE A 21 -12.68 2.87 14.50
CA ILE A 21 -12.77 3.54 15.81
C ILE A 21 -14.15 4.18 16.02
N ALA A 22 -14.74 4.73 14.96
CA ALA A 22 -16.07 5.34 14.98
C ALA A 22 -17.22 4.31 14.95
N GLY A 23 -16.93 3.00 14.97
CA GLY A 23 -17.95 1.94 14.90
C GLY A 23 -18.69 1.85 13.56
N LYS A 24 -18.12 2.41 12.48
CA LYS A 24 -18.67 2.38 11.12
C LYS A 24 -18.10 1.20 10.32
N ASP A 25 -18.80 0.78 9.26
CA ASP A 25 -18.32 -0.31 8.40
C ASP A 25 -17.10 0.12 7.57
N TYR A 26 -15.92 -0.36 7.97
CA TYR A 26 -14.64 0.01 7.39
C TYR A 26 -14.21 -0.89 6.21
N LYS A 27 -14.92 -1.99 5.94
CA LYS A 27 -14.44 -3.05 5.01
C LYS A 27 -14.22 -2.56 3.59
N LEU A 28 -15.06 -1.64 3.10
CA LEU A 28 -14.85 -1.03 1.78
C LEU A 28 -13.62 -0.13 1.75
N ALA A 29 -13.42 0.71 2.78
CA ALA A 29 -12.22 1.54 2.90
C ALA A 29 -10.96 0.66 2.98
N MET A 30 -10.99 -0.43 3.75
CA MET A 30 -9.93 -1.43 3.78
C MET A 30 -9.62 -2.01 2.40
N ALA A 31 -10.66 -2.45 1.66
CA ALA A 31 -10.50 -3.02 0.32
C ALA A 31 -9.85 -2.01 -0.65
N PHE A 32 -10.28 -0.74 -0.59
CA PHE A 32 -9.66 0.32 -1.37
C PHE A 32 -8.20 0.57 -0.96
N GLY A 33 -7.90 0.63 0.34
CA GLY A 33 -6.54 0.86 0.84
C GLY A 33 -5.55 -0.20 0.35
N LEU A 34 -5.95 -1.47 0.42
CA LEU A 34 -5.18 -2.59 -0.13
C LEU A 34 -5.08 -2.54 -1.66
N SER A 35 -6.16 -2.20 -2.37
CA SER A 35 -6.16 -2.10 -3.84
C SER A 35 -5.21 -0.99 -4.33
N PHE A 36 -5.22 0.18 -3.70
CA PHE A 36 -4.30 1.27 -4.05
C PHE A 36 -2.85 0.95 -3.66
N THR A 37 -2.62 0.18 -2.59
CA THR A 37 -1.29 -0.36 -2.28
C THR A 37 -0.80 -1.29 -3.41
N ALA A 38 -1.65 -2.20 -3.90
CA ALA A 38 -1.31 -3.06 -5.02
C ALA A 38 -1.06 -2.26 -6.32
N LEU A 39 -1.92 -1.27 -6.63
CA LEU A 39 -1.74 -0.39 -7.79
C LEU A 39 -0.43 0.42 -7.72
N THR A 40 0.01 0.80 -6.51
CA THR A 40 1.29 1.47 -6.29
C THR A 40 2.44 0.56 -6.72
N LEU A 41 2.44 -0.71 -6.30
CA LEU A 41 3.45 -1.69 -6.70
C LEU A 41 3.42 -2.00 -8.19
N CYS A 42 2.23 -2.16 -8.79
CA CYS A 42 2.10 -2.37 -10.23
C CYS A 42 2.64 -1.18 -11.04
N ALA A 43 2.40 0.05 -10.57
CA ALA A 43 2.86 1.26 -11.22
C ALA A 43 4.38 1.45 -11.08
N GLU A 44 4.96 1.07 -9.93
CA GLU A 44 6.41 1.02 -9.75
C GLU A 44 7.03 -0.02 -10.67
N TYR A 45 6.50 -1.24 -10.70
CA TYR A 45 7.02 -2.31 -11.54
C TYR A 45 6.96 -1.94 -13.03
N SER A 46 5.89 -1.24 -13.44
CA SER A 46 5.77 -0.72 -14.80
C SER A 46 6.84 0.32 -15.13
N LEU A 47 7.23 1.15 -14.17
CA LEU A 47 8.31 2.14 -14.31
C LEU A 47 9.67 1.42 -14.47
N VAL A 48 9.96 0.43 -13.62
CA VAL A 48 11.18 -0.39 -13.74
C VAL A 48 11.23 -1.11 -15.08
N SER A 49 10.11 -1.67 -15.54
CA SER A 49 10.01 -2.31 -16.86
C SER A 49 10.30 -1.33 -18.00
N GLU A 50 9.87 -0.08 -17.88
CA GLU A 50 10.17 0.97 -18.87
C GLU A 50 11.66 1.31 -18.92
N TRP A 51 12.33 1.37 -17.76
CA TRP A 51 13.79 1.57 -17.70
C TRP A 51 14.55 0.42 -18.35
N VAL A 52 14.13 -0.84 -18.12
CA VAL A 52 14.73 -2.00 -18.81
C VAL A 52 14.58 -1.87 -20.33
N LYS A 53 13.40 -1.50 -20.83
CA LYS A 53 13.16 -1.33 -22.28
C LYS A 53 13.99 -0.20 -22.90
N LYS A 54 14.34 0.80 -22.10
CA LYS A 54 15.15 1.96 -22.52
C LYS A 54 16.64 1.78 -22.25
N GLU A 55 17.04 0.62 -21.72
CA GLU A 55 18.43 0.33 -21.31
C GLU A 55 19.01 1.38 -20.34
N ASP A 56 18.16 1.94 -19.48
CA ASP A 56 18.55 2.92 -18.47
C ASP A 56 19.15 2.24 -17.23
N TRP A 57 20.36 1.70 -17.40
CA TRP A 57 21.09 0.96 -16.35
C TRP A 57 21.41 1.84 -15.14
N SER A 58 21.55 3.15 -15.35
CA SER A 58 21.77 4.10 -14.25
C SER A 58 20.53 4.17 -13.35
N ALA A 59 19.33 4.29 -13.93
CA ALA A 59 18.10 4.28 -13.15
C ALA A 59 17.85 2.92 -12.47
N LEU A 60 18.13 1.81 -13.17
CA LEU A 60 18.00 0.46 -12.62
C LEU A 60 18.93 0.21 -11.43
N GLY A 61 20.14 0.77 -11.46
CA GLY A 61 21.11 0.65 -10.37
C GLY A 61 20.64 1.23 -9.04
N GLU A 62 19.69 2.18 -9.07
CA GLU A 62 19.11 2.81 -7.88
C GLU A 62 17.93 2.02 -7.30
N VAL A 63 17.30 1.12 -8.06
CA VAL A 63 16.13 0.33 -7.62
C VAL A 63 16.40 -0.45 -6.32
N PRO A 64 17.54 -1.15 -6.15
CA PRO A 64 17.83 -1.89 -4.92
C PRO A 64 17.88 -1.01 -3.66
N ASN A 65 18.25 0.27 -3.80
CA ASN A 65 18.33 1.20 -2.66
C ASN A 65 16.95 1.50 -2.07
N PHE A 66 15.90 1.49 -2.89
CA PHE A 66 14.53 1.83 -2.48
C PHE A 66 13.62 0.61 -2.29
N GLU A 67 13.99 -0.56 -2.82
CA GLU A 67 13.21 -1.80 -2.75
C GLU A 67 12.89 -2.22 -1.31
N SER A 68 13.87 -2.13 -0.40
CA SER A 68 13.67 -2.44 1.01
C SER A 68 12.64 -1.51 1.69
N ALA A 69 12.61 -0.23 1.31
CA ALA A 69 11.64 0.72 1.83
C ALA A 69 10.22 0.41 1.32
N LEU A 70 10.08 0.05 0.04
CA LEU A 70 8.80 -0.36 -0.54
C LEU A 70 8.23 -1.62 0.12
N TRP A 71 9.07 -2.61 0.42
CA TRP A 71 8.67 -3.79 1.19
C TRP A 71 8.15 -3.42 2.57
N PHE A 72 8.91 -2.62 3.31
CA PHE A 72 8.52 -2.19 4.64
C PHE A 72 7.17 -1.45 4.62
N LEU A 73 7.01 -0.48 3.72
CA LEU A 73 5.76 0.29 3.58
C LEU A 73 4.58 -0.60 3.18
N THR A 74 4.79 -1.58 2.30
CA THR A 74 3.77 -2.54 1.88
C THR A 74 3.31 -3.40 3.05
N ILE A 75 4.24 -3.95 3.82
CA ILE A 75 3.94 -4.74 5.01
C ILE A 75 3.14 -3.90 6.01
N VAL A 76 3.60 -2.68 6.30
CA VAL A 76 2.89 -1.76 7.20
C VAL A 76 1.48 -1.46 6.68
N SER A 77 1.31 -1.17 5.39
CA SER A 77 -0.01 -0.92 4.79
C SER A 77 -0.96 -2.11 4.95
N ILE A 78 -0.47 -3.34 4.68
CA ILE A 78 -1.25 -4.56 4.86
C ILE A 78 -1.66 -4.74 6.32
N LEU A 79 -0.72 -4.60 7.25
CA LEU A 79 -0.97 -4.75 8.68
C LEU A 79 -1.99 -3.74 9.19
N LEU A 80 -1.85 -2.47 8.82
CA LEU A 80 -2.78 -1.41 9.22
C LEU A 80 -4.17 -1.62 8.64
N ASN A 81 -4.27 -2.01 7.36
CA ASN A 81 -5.58 -2.21 6.75
C ASN A 81 -6.33 -3.42 7.31
N ILE A 82 -5.62 -4.49 7.68
CA ILE A 82 -6.20 -5.71 8.23
C ILE A 82 -6.42 -5.62 9.76
N ALA A 83 -5.73 -4.71 10.46
CA ALA A 83 -5.82 -4.56 11.91
C ALA A 83 -7.26 -4.46 12.47
N PRO A 84 -8.18 -3.66 11.89
CA PRO A 84 -9.59 -3.64 12.31
C PRO A 84 -10.24 -5.02 12.37
N ILE A 85 -10.04 -5.88 11.36
CA ILE A 85 -10.58 -7.26 11.33
C ILE A 85 -10.01 -8.09 12.49
N LEU A 86 -8.70 -7.97 12.73
CA LEU A 86 -8.04 -8.73 13.80
C LEU A 86 -8.53 -8.30 15.18
N LEU A 87 -8.76 -7.01 15.38
CA LEU A 87 -9.28 -6.45 16.62
C LEU A 87 -10.75 -6.85 16.83
N GLU A 88 -11.60 -6.79 15.81
CA GLU A 88 -12.98 -7.28 15.89
C GLU A 88 -13.05 -8.76 16.27
N ARG A 89 -12.14 -9.60 15.74
CA ARG A 89 -12.07 -11.02 16.08
C ARG A 89 -11.60 -11.26 17.51
N LYS A 90 -10.67 -10.43 18.03
CA LYS A 90 -10.22 -10.53 19.42
C LYS A 90 -11.29 -10.13 20.43
N GLY A 91 -12.07 -9.09 20.14
CA GLY A 91 -13.15 -8.61 21.03
C GLY A 91 -14.40 -9.48 21.07
N LYS A 92 -14.53 -10.46 20.17
CA LYS A 92 -15.63 -11.46 20.15
C LYS A 92 -15.32 -12.74 20.94
N LYS A 93 -14.10 -12.88 21.47
CA LYS A 93 -13.74 -13.92 22.45
C LYS A 93 -14.00 -13.39 23.85
#